data_AF-A0A0K2TBH4-F1
#
_entry.id   AF-A0A0K2TBH4-F1
#
_cell.length_a   1.000
_cell.length_b   1.000
_cell.length_c   1.000
_cell.angle_alpha   90.00
_cell.angle_beta   90.00
_cell.angle_gamma   90.00
#
_symmetry.space_group_name_H-M   'P 1'
#
loop_
_entity.id
_entity.type
_entity.pdbx_description
1 polymer ?
#
loop_
_entity_poly.entity_id
_entity_poly.type
_entity_poly.pdbx_seq_one_letter_code
_entity_poly.pdbx_strand_id
1 'polypeptide(L)'
;MLLSDEEDINRITNYFSYEHFYVIYCKFWELDTDHDLFIDREDLSQHNDQAISSRMIDRIFSGTVTRGTAQKEGKMSYTEFVWFLLAEEDKRSPTSIEYWFRCMDLDGDGYLSMYELEFFYEEQLTRMEQLGIETLPFEDCLCQMLDMIMPQEGNRISLRDLKACRMTPIFFDTFFNLEKYLDHEQRDPFASQRELDEDGNEISDWDRFAADEYELLVAEEGNNENMERL
;
A
#
# COMPACT_ATOMS: atom_id res chain seq x y z
N MET A 1 0.03 -9.14 26.76
CA MET A 1 -0.33 -8.22 27.86
C MET A 1 -1.85 -8.16 27.94
N LEU A 2 -2.45 -8.07 29.14
CA LEU A 2 -3.90 -7.85 29.28
C LEU A 2 -4.19 -6.35 29.07
N LEU A 3 -5.25 -6.01 28.33
CA LEU A 3 -5.71 -4.64 28.06
C LEU A 3 -5.91 -3.77 29.31
N SER A 4 -6.01 -4.37 30.49
CA SER A 4 -6.26 -3.67 31.76
C SER A 4 -5.02 -3.03 32.39
N ASP A 5 -3.82 -3.35 31.92
CA ASP A 5 -2.56 -3.01 32.60
C ASP A 5 -1.72 -1.96 31.85
N GLU A 6 -2.16 -1.49 30.67
CA GLU A 6 -1.56 -0.41 29.86
C GLU A 6 -2.36 0.88 30.02
N GLU A 7 -1.77 1.90 30.64
CA GLU A 7 -2.40 3.23 30.80
C GLU A 7 -2.37 4.07 29.50
N ASP A 8 -1.50 3.73 28.56
CA ASP A 8 -1.33 4.40 27.27
C ASP A 8 -1.73 3.45 26.12
N ILE A 9 -2.87 3.72 25.50
CA ILE A 9 -3.46 2.84 24.48
C ILE A 9 -2.61 2.77 23.20
N ASN A 10 -1.76 3.77 22.94
CA ASN A 10 -0.91 3.85 21.75
C ASN A 10 0.27 2.88 21.80
N ARG A 11 0.63 2.40 23.00
CA ARG A 11 1.63 1.33 23.17
C ARG A 11 1.14 -0.03 22.67
N ILE A 12 -0.18 -0.20 22.50
CA ILE A 12 -0.77 -1.42 21.93
C ILE A 12 -1.02 -1.24 20.42
N THR A 13 0.07 -1.26 19.65
CA THR A 13 0.07 -1.06 18.19
C THR A 13 -0.70 -2.12 17.41
N ASN A 14 -0.78 -3.35 17.94
CA ASN A 14 -1.42 -4.46 17.22
C ASN A 14 -2.90 -4.24 16.86
N TYR A 15 -3.67 -3.53 17.70
CA TYR A 15 -5.13 -3.41 17.50
C TYR A 15 -5.77 -2.14 18.06
N PHE A 16 -5.20 -1.53 19.11
CA PHE A 16 -5.93 -0.53 19.91
C PHE A 16 -5.33 0.87 19.86
N SER A 17 -4.17 1.04 19.21
CA SER A 17 -3.53 2.34 19.05
C SER A 17 -4.51 3.37 18.48
N TYR A 18 -4.71 4.45 19.23
CA TYR A 18 -5.55 5.56 18.81
C TYR A 18 -4.87 6.34 17.67
N GLU A 19 -3.55 6.43 17.67
CA GLU A 19 -2.76 7.02 16.59
C GLU A 19 -3.05 6.34 15.25
N HIS A 20 -3.05 4.99 15.25
CA HIS A 20 -3.40 4.21 14.05
C HIS A 20 -4.80 4.55 13.57
N PHE A 21 -5.78 4.56 14.47
CA PHE A 21 -7.16 4.91 14.13
C PHE A 21 -7.25 6.34 13.56
N TYR A 22 -6.56 7.30 14.18
CA TYR A 22 -6.60 8.71 13.80
C TYR A 22 -6.06 8.92 12.38
N VAL A 23 -4.89 8.34 12.08
CA VAL A 23 -4.29 8.41 10.74
C VAL A 23 -5.23 7.81 9.68
N ILE A 24 -5.78 6.61 9.93
CA ILE A 24 -6.74 5.98 8.99
C ILE A 24 -7.95 6.88 8.76
N TYR A 25 -8.49 7.46 9.83
CA TYR A 25 -9.64 8.35 9.76
C TYR A 25 -9.34 9.63 8.97
N CYS A 26 -8.22 10.30 9.24
CA CYS A 26 -7.84 11.52 8.52
C CYS A 26 -7.60 11.24 7.03
N LYS A 27 -6.85 10.18 6.69
CA LYS A 27 -6.63 9.78 5.29
C LYS A 27 -7.92 9.44 4.55
N PHE A 28 -8.90 8.82 5.24
CA PHE A 28 -10.22 8.60 4.64
C PHE A 28 -10.96 9.93 4.43
N TRP A 29 -10.96 10.79 5.44
CA TRP A 29 -11.67 12.07 5.42
C TRP A 29 -11.13 13.04 4.36
N GLU A 30 -9.82 13.01 4.09
CA GLU A 30 -9.19 13.77 3.01
C GLU A 30 -9.74 13.40 1.62
N LEU A 31 -10.12 12.14 1.43
CA LEU A 31 -10.65 11.64 0.16
C LEU A 31 -12.18 11.79 0.08
N ASP A 32 -12.92 11.60 1.18
CA ASP A 32 -14.38 11.71 1.27
C ASP A 32 -14.83 13.18 1.32
N THR A 33 -14.62 13.91 0.21
CA THR A 33 -14.87 15.36 0.14
C THR A 33 -16.35 15.75 0.13
N ASP A 34 -17.24 14.85 -0.28
CA ASP A 34 -18.69 15.05 -0.25
C ASP A 34 -19.36 14.51 1.03
N HIS A 35 -18.57 13.86 1.90
CA HIS A 35 -18.94 13.37 3.21
C HIS A 35 -20.08 12.36 3.17
N ASP A 36 -20.11 11.51 2.14
CA ASP A 36 -21.12 10.46 1.98
C ASP A 36 -20.73 9.13 2.67
N LEU A 37 -19.54 9.09 3.29
CA LEU A 37 -18.92 7.94 3.95
C LEU A 37 -18.50 6.81 3.00
N PHE A 38 -18.33 7.12 1.72
CA PHE A 38 -17.78 6.24 0.71
C PHE A 38 -16.70 6.92 -0.10
N ILE A 39 -15.81 6.10 -0.65
CA ILE A 39 -14.75 6.52 -1.57
C ILE A 39 -15.01 5.84 -2.90
N ASP A 40 -15.06 6.60 -3.98
CA ASP A 40 -15.11 6.06 -5.33
C ASP A 40 -13.71 5.97 -5.98
N ARG A 41 -13.68 5.72 -7.29
CA ARG A 41 -12.42 5.49 -8.03
C ARG A 41 -11.66 6.79 -8.20
N GLU A 42 -12.38 7.86 -8.46
CA GLU A 42 -11.86 9.21 -8.61
C GLU A 42 -11.30 9.70 -7.27
N ASP A 43 -12.01 9.47 -6.17
CA ASP A 43 -11.53 9.79 -4.82
C ASP A 43 -10.24 9.01 -4.52
N LEU A 44 -10.25 7.68 -4.66
CA LEU A 44 -9.08 6.84 -4.37
C LEU A 44 -7.88 7.19 -5.26
N SER A 45 -8.12 7.66 -6.49
CA SER A 45 -7.04 8.11 -7.38
C SER A 45 -6.25 9.27 -6.79
N GLN A 46 -6.82 10.10 -5.93
CA GLN A 46 -6.12 11.23 -5.32
C GLN A 46 -5.25 10.82 -4.12
N HIS A 47 -5.33 9.57 -3.67
CA HIS A 47 -4.51 9.08 -2.56
C HIS A 47 -3.01 9.11 -2.90
N ASN A 48 -2.20 9.65 -1.99
CA ASN A 48 -0.75 9.81 -2.09
C ASN A 48 -0.32 10.33 -3.48
N ASP A 49 -0.83 11.50 -3.88
CA ASP A 49 -0.48 12.16 -5.15
C ASP A 49 -0.61 11.27 -6.41
N GLN A 50 -1.66 10.45 -6.45
CA GLN A 50 -1.91 9.48 -7.51
C GLN A 50 -0.81 8.42 -7.62
N ALA A 51 -0.23 7.98 -6.49
CA ALA A 51 0.85 6.98 -6.46
C ALA A 51 0.44 5.64 -7.10
N ILE A 52 -0.78 5.17 -6.85
CA ILE A 52 -1.30 3.88 -7.35
C ILE A 52 -1.84 4.04 -8.78
N SER A 53 -1.51 3.08 -9.66
CA SER A 53 -1.95 3.08 -11.05
C SER A 53 -3.47 2.92 -11.20
N SER A 54 -4.04 3.51 -12.24
CA SER A 54 -5.49 3.44 -12.51
C SER A 54 -5.94 2.01 -12.78
N ARG A 55 -5.14 1.19 -13.48
CA ARG A 55 -5.41 -0.25 -13.66
C ARG A 55 -5.48 -0.97 -12.32
N MET A 56 -4.66 -0.60 -11.32
CA MET A 56 -4.73 -1.22 -10.00
C MET A 56 -5.94 -0.75 -9.20
N ILE A 57 -6.29 0.54 -9.26
CA ILE A 57 -7.55 1.06 -8.69
C ILE A 57 -8.75 0.31 -9.28
N ASP A 58 -8.74 0.04 -10.59
CA ASP A 58 -9.75 -0.77 -11.25
C ASP A 58 -9.93 -2.16 -10.63
N ARG A 59 -8.82 -2.78 -10.23
CA ARG A 59 -8.84 -4.09 -9.58
C ARG A 59 -9.36 -4.03 -8.16
N ILE A 60 -9.05 -2.99 -7.39
CA ILE A 60 -9.59 -2.80 -6.03
C ILE A 60 -11.13 -2.78 -6.05
N PHE A 61 -11.71 -2.04 -7.00
CA PHE A 61 -13.17 -1.91 -7.16
C PHE A 61 -13.82 -3.05 -7.97
N SER A 62 -13.05 -4.02 -8.45
CA SER A 62 -13.58 -5.13 -9.27
C SER A 62 -14.39 -6.18 -8.47
N GLY A 63 -14.39 -6.09 -7.13
CA GLY A 63 -15.00 -7.07 -6.22
C GLY A 63 -14.06 -8.20 -5.80
N THR A 64 -12.80 -8.14 -6.19
CA THR A 64 -11.77 -9.12 -5.82
C THR A 64 -11.32 -9.00 -4.37
N VAL A 65 -11.26 -7.76 -3.86
CA VAL A 65 -10.89 -7.44 -2.47
C VAL A 65 -11.96 -6.63 -1.72
N THR A 66 -12.85 -5.97 -2.46
CA THR A 66 -14.04 -5.28 -1.95
C THR A 66 -15.24 -6.24 -1.89
N ARG A 67 -16.11 -6.07 -0.88
CA ARG A 67 -17.28 -6.93 -0.64
C ARG A 67 -18.46 -6.09 -0.15
N GLY A 68 -19.66 -6.45 -0.62
CA GLY A 68 -20.91 -5.90 -0.09
C GLY A 68 -21.73 -5.20 -1.15
N THR A 69 -22.70 -4.39 -0.72
CA THR A 69 -23.60 -3.66 -1.61
C THR A 69 -22.94 -2.42 -2.22
N ALA A 70 -22.08 -1.72 -1.47
CA ALA A 70 -21.35 -0.53 -1.95
C ALA A 70 -20.46 -0.84 -3.17
N GLN A 71 -19.81 -2.01 -3.17
CA GLN A 71 -19.04 -2.52 -4.31
C GLN A 71 -19.85 -2.56 -5.61
N LYS A 72 -21.15 -2.89 -5.55
CA LYS A 72 -22.02 -2.93 -6.75
C LYS A 72 -22.30 -1.55 -7.34
N GLU A 73 -22.07 -0.50 -6.55
CA GLU A 73 -22.22 0.90 -6.95
C GLU A 73 -20.87 1.52 -7.31
N GLY A 74 -19.78 0.74 -7.33
CA GLY A 74 -18.44 1.23 -7.65
C GLY A 74 -17.80 2.03 -6.52
N LYS A 75 -18.29 1.87 -5.29
CA LYS A 75 -17.84 2.59 -4.09
C LYS A 75 -17.26 1.65 -3.05
N MET A 76 -16.38 2.15 -2.19
CA MET A 76 -15.84 1.43 -1.04
C MET A 76 -16.23 2.15 0.25
N SER A 77 -16.61 1.38 1.26
CA SER A 77 -16.91 1.91 2.60
C SER A 77 -15.64 2.20 3.40
N TYR A 78 -15.76 2.95 4.49
CA TYR A 78 -14.67 3.14 5.47
C TYR A 78 -14.00 1.82 5.89
N THR A 79 -14.78 0.75 6.09
CA THR A 79 -14.22 -0.56 6.46
C THR A 79 -13.34 -1.15 5.36
N GLU A 80 -13.74 -1.00 4.09
CA GLU A 80 -12.93 -1.47 2.97
C GLU A 80 -11.69 -0.59 2.79
N PHE A 81 -11.82 0.72 3.04
CA PHE A 81 -10.68 1.64 2.99
C PHE A 81 -9.62 1.30 4.04
N VAL A 82 -10.02 0.91 5.25
CA VAL A 82 -9.08 0.43 6.28
C VAL A 82 -8.25 -0.75 5.76
N TRP A 83 -8.87 -1.73 5.10
CA TRP A 83 -8.15 -2.86 4.53
C TRP A 83 -7.21 -2.44 3.40
N PHE A 84 -7.65 -1.52 2.55
CA PHE A 84 -6.81 -0.93 1.51
C PHE A 84 -5.58 -0.25 2.10
N LEU A 85 -5.76 0.65 3.05
CA LEU A 85 -4.66 1.47 3.60
C LEU A 85 -3.65 0.60 4.34
N LEU A 86 -4.12 -0.36 5.16
CA LEU A 86 -3.23 -1.33 5.81
C LEU A 86 -2.44 -2.17 4.80
N ALA A 87 -3.06 -2.57 3.69
CA ALA A 87 -2.39 -3.32 2.65
C ALA A 87 -1.39 -2.45 1.86
N GLU A 88 -1.70 -1.19 1.61
CA GLU A 88 -0.86 -0.28 0.85
C GLU A 88 0.41 0.11 1.60
N GLU A 89 0.30 0.33 2.91
CA GLU A 89 1.41 0.80 3.74
C GLU A 89 2.31 -0.33 4.27
N ASP A 90 1.76 -1.53 4.52
CA ASP A 90 2.59 -2.71 4.85
C ASP A 90 2.39 -3.86 3.84
N LYS A 91 3.11 -3.76 2.73
CA LYS A 91 3.19 -4.79 1.68
C LYS A 91 4.00 -6.04 2.07
N ARG A 92 4.58 -6.09 3.28
CA ARG A 92 5.30 -7.28 3.78
C ARG A 92 4.37 -8.24 4.52
N SER A 93 3.27 -7.73 5.08
CA SER A 93 2.34 -8.56 5.83
C SER A 93 1.72 -9.66 4.95
N PRO A 94 1.55 -10.90 5.45
CA PRO A 94 0.95 -11.99 4.67
C PRO A 94 -0.44 -11.67 4.12
N THR A 95 -1.21 -10.83 4.84
CA THR A 95 -2.56 -10.39 4.43
C THR A 95 -2.48 -9.36 3.30
N SER A 96 -1.54 -8.42 3.35
CA SER A 96 -1.32 -7.47 2.24
C SER A 96 -0.84 -8.19 0.98
N ILE A 97 0.07 -9.16 1.11
CA ILE A 97 0.52 -9.97 -0.03
C ILE A 97 -0.67 -10.69 -0.68
N GLU A 98 -1.60 -11.23 0.11
CA GLU A 98 -2.85 -11.79 -0.43
C GLU A 98 -3.75 -10.76 -1.11
N TYR A 99 -3.86 -9.57 -0.53
CA TYR A 99 -4.67 -8.47 -1.06
C TYR A 99 -4.18 -8.09 -2.47
N TRP A 100 -2.90 -7.75 -2.60
CA TRP A 100 -2.32 -7.33 -3.87
C TRP A 100 -2.20 -8.46 -4.89
N PHE A 101 -1.86 -9.67 -4.44
CA PHE A 101 -1.86 -10.83 -5.33
C PHE A 101 -3.24 -11.05 -5.96
N ARG A 102 -4.32 -10.99 -5.18
CA ARG A 102 -5.69 -11.12 -5.71
C ARG A 102 -6.02 -10.00 -6.70
N CYS A 103 -5.59 -8.77 -6.44
CA CYS A 103 -5.80 -7.67 -7.39
C CYS A 103 -5.03 -7.91 -8.70
N MET A 104 -3.80 -8.43 -8.63
CA MET A 104 -2.96 -8.68 -9.82
C MET A 104 -3.35 -9.92 -10.61
N ASP A 105 -3.89 -10.95 -9.95
CA ASP A 105 -4.41 -12.17 -10.57
C ASP A 105 -5.73 -11.82 -11.30
N LEU A 106 -5.63 -11.55 -12.60
CA LEU A 106 -6.73 -11.05 -13.41
C LEU A 106 -7.73 -12.16 -13.73
N ASP A 107 -7.24 -13.37 -13.99
CA ASP A 107 -8.07 -14.52 -14.37
C ASP A 107 -8.43 -15.42 -13.17
N GLY A 108 -7.78 -15.24 -12.02
CA GLY A 108 -8.05 -15.98 -10.79
C GLY A 108 -7.50 -17.40 -10.80
N ASP A 109 -6.51 -17.71 -11.64
CA ASP A 109 -5.93 -19.06 -11.75
C ASP A 109 -4.94 -19.39 -10.61
N GLY A 110 -4.60 -18.40 -9.78
CA GLY A 110 -3.69 -18.55 -8.64
C GLY A 110 -2.21 -18.34 -8.99
N TYR A 111 -1.91 -17.81 -10.17
CA TYR A 111 -0.57 -17.47 -10.62
C TYR A 111 -0.55 -16.11 -11.33
N LEU A 112 0.52 -15.33 -11.17
CA LEU A 112 0.78 -14.16 -12.00
C LEU A 112 1.57 -14.60 -13.23
N SER A 113 0.92 -14.50 -14.37
CA SER A 113 1.46 -14.74 -15.70
C SER A 113 2.18 -13.51 -16.25
N MET A 114 3.04 -13.72 -17.26
CA MET A 114 3.72 -12.62 -17.95
C MET A 114 2.73 -11.59 -18.54
N TYR A 115 1.56 -12.05 -19.00
CA TYR A 115 0.52 -11.18 -19.54
C TYR A 115 -0.02 -10.20 -18.48
N GLU A 116 -0.27 -10.69 -17.26
CA GLU A 116 -0.79 -9.86 -16.18
C GLU A 116 0.27 -8.88 -15.68
N LEU A 117 1.52 -9.32 -15.57
CA LEU A 117 2.64 -8.45 -15.21
C LEU A 117 2.85 -7.34 -16.25
N GLU A 118 2.84 -7.68 -17.54
CA GLU A 118 2.93 -6.72 -18.64
C GLU A 118 1.76 -5.73 -18.59
N PHE A 119 0.54 -6.24 -18.33
CA PHE A 119 -0.64 -5.39 -18.19
C PHE A 119 -0.48 -4.33 -17.09
N PHE A 120 0.08 -4.61 -15.93
CA PHE A 120 0.29 -3.53 -14.95
C PHE A 120 1.50 -2.65 -15.31
N TYR A 121 2.57 -3.25 -15.82
CA TYR A 121 3.81 -2.53 -16.11
C TYR A 121 3.69 -1.53 -17.27
N GLU A 122 2.86 -1.80 -18.28
CA GLU A 122 2.61 -0.85 -19.38
C GLU A 122 2.14 0.53 -18.90
N GLU A 123 1.30 0.57 -17.86
CA GLU A 123 0.86 1.84 -17.30
C GLU A 123 1.99 2.53 -16.52
N GLN A 124 2.80 1.77 -15.78
CA GLN A 124 3.97 2.30 -15.08
C GLN A 124 4.98 2.92 -16.05
N LEU A 125 5.23 2.28 -17.19
CA LEU A 125 6.06 2.84 -18.27
C LEU A 125 5.51 4.18 -18.75
N THR A 126 4.21 4.23 -19.05
CA THR A 126 3.55 5.45 -19.50
C THR A 126 3.69 6.58 -18.47
N ARG A 127 3.52 6.27 -17.18
CA ARG A 127 3.63 7.27 -16.09
C ARG A 127 5.07 7.75 -15.89
N MET A 128 6.06 6.85 -15.97
CA MET A 128 7.49 7.21 -15.92
C MET A 128 7.89 8.09 -17.11
N GLU A 129 7.43 7.77 -18.33
CA GLU A 129 7.70 8.57 -19.53
C GLU A 129 7.13 9.99 -19.42
N GLN A 130 5.95 10.15 -18.82
CA GLN A 130 5.33 11.47 -18.60
C GLN A 130 6.14 12.34 -17.64
N LEU A 131 6.87 11.74 -16.69
CA LEU A 131 7.78 12.42 -15.79
C LEU A 131 9.20 12.59 -16.37
N GLY A 132 9.46 12.06 -17.57
CA GLY A 132 10.78 12.10 -18.22
C GLY A 132 11.82 11.19 -17.55
N ILE A 133 11.36 10.14 -16.85
CA ILE A 133 12.20 9.15 -16.19
C ILE A 133 12.61 8.08 -17.21
N GLU A 134 13.87 7.63 -17.17
CA GLU A 134 14.34 6.55 -18.02
C GLU A 134 13.64 5.24 -17.64
N THR A 135 13.01 4.60 -18.61
CA THR A 135 12.25 3.37 -18.41
C THR A 135 13.05 2.13 -18.76
N LEU A 136 12.78 1.05 -18.03
CA LEU A 136 13.34 -0.27 -18.31
C LEU A 136 12.35 -1.07 -19.17
N PRO A 137 12.74 -1.68 -20.30
CA PRO A 137 11.85 -2.54 -21.07
C PRO A 137 11.26 -3.68 -20.24
N PHE A 138 10.03 -4.10 -20.55
CA PHE A 138 9.35 -5.15 -19.79
C PHE A 138 10.13 -6.46 -19.71
N GLU A 139 10.82 -6.88 -20.78
CA GLU A 139 11.62 -8.11 -20.78
C GLU A 139 12.75 -8.07 -19.73
N ASP A 140 13.41 -6.92 -19.59
CA ASP A 140 14.49 -6.73 -18.63
C ASP A 140 13.94 -6.62 -17.20
N CYS A 141 12.83 -5.87 -17.02
CA CYS A 141 12.11 -5.77 -15.75
C CYS A 141 11.65 -7.15 -15.27
N LEU A 142 11.04 -7.94 -16.16
CA LEU A 142 10.58 -9.29 -15.87
C LEU A 142 11.74 -10.19 -15.43
N CYS A 143 12.89 -10.14 -16.10
CA CYS A 143 14.06 -10.89 -15.68
C CYS A 143 14.50 -10.51 -14.27
N GLN A 144 14.56 -9.22 -13.95
CA GLN A 144 14.91 -8.75 -12.60
C GLN A 144 13.90 -9.24 -11.55
N MET A 145 12.60 -9.17 -11.85
CA MET A 145 11.55 -9.63 -10.94
C MET A 145 11.61 -11.15 -10.73
N LEU A 146 11.86 -11.94 -11.77
CA LEU A 146 12.00 -13.39 -11.67
C LEU A 146 13.26 -13.79 -10.89
N ASP A 147 14.38 -13.11 -11.10
CA ASP A 147 15.61 -13.34 -10.35
C ASP A 147 15.44 -12.97 -8.86
N MET A 148 14.65 -11.93 -8.57
CA MET A 148 14.34 -11.50 -7.21
C MET A 148 13.37 -12.45 -6.48
N ILE A 149 12.28 -12.85 -7.14
CA ILE A 149 11.24 -13.71 -6.54
C ILE A 149 11.68 -15.18 -6.51
N MET A 150 12.45 -15.63 -7.48
CA MET A 150 12.86 -17.03 -7.68
C MET A 150 11.67 -18.01 -7.61
N PRO A 151 10.68 -17.89 -8.52
CA PRO A 151 9.48 -18.71 -8.46
C PRO A 151 9.80 -20.21 -8.65
N GLN A 152 9.01 -21.07 -8.00
CA GLN A 152 9.18 -22.52 -8.13
C GLN A 152 8.88 -23.01 -9.56
N GLU A 153 7.92 -22.37 -10.23
CA GLU A 153 7.59 -22.60 -11.63
C GLU A 153 8.15 -21.44 -12.45
N GLY A 154 9.21 -21.66 -13.23
CA GLY A 154 10.09 -20.58 -13.73
C GLY A 154 9.45 -19.41 -14.50
N ASN A 155 8.23 -19.56 -15.04
CA ASN A 155 7.55 -18.53 -15.83
C ASN A 155 6.23 -18.04 -15.21
N ARG A 156 5.90 -18.43 -13.98
CA ARG A 156 4.66 -18.06 -13.29
C ARG A 156 4.92 -17.84 -11.81
N ILE A 157 4.42 -16.75 -11.25
CA ILE A 157 4.65 -16.42 -9.85
C ILE A 157 3.42 -16.79 -9.03
N SER A 158 3.55 -17.70 -8.08
CA SER A 158 2.45 -18.04 -7.17
C SER A 158 2.43 -17.14 -5.94
N LEU A 159 1.28 -17.08 -5.26
CA LEU A 159 1.17 -16.43 -3.94
C LEU A 159 2.20 -16.96 -2.93
N ARG A 160 2.53 -18.25 -3.02
CA ARG A 160 3.51 -18.88 -2.14
C ARG A 160 4.92 -18.33 -2.39
N ASP A 161 5.27 -18.06 -3.65
CA ASP A 161 6.57 -17.50 -4.00
C ASP A 161 6.70 -16.09 -3.42
N LEU A 162 5.68 -15.25 -3.58
CA LEU A 162 5.66 -13.89 -3.00
C LEU A 162 5.70 -13.91 -1.47
N LYS A 163 5.00 -14.83 -0.80
CA LYS A 163 5.09 -14.96 0.67
C LYS A 163 6.44 -15.47 1.16
N ALA A 164 7.19 -16.18 0.32
CA ALA A 164 8.53 -16.67 0.65
C ALA A 164 9.62 -15.61 0.40
N CYS A 165 9.38 -14.68 -0.53
CA CYS A 165 10.29 -13.59 -0.83
C CYS A 165 10.17 -12.44 0.18
N ARG A 166 11.31 -11.87 0.59
CA ARG A 166 11.36 -10.71 1.49
C ARG A 166 11.33 -9.37 0.76
N MET A 167 11.46 -9.40 -0.57
CA MET A 167 11.50 -8.21 -1.44
C MET A 167 10.16 -7.99 -2.17
N THR A 168 9.10 -8.64 -1.70
CA THR A 168 7.74 -8.55 -2.24
C THR A 168 7.16 -7.13 -2.29
N PRO A 169 7.46 -6.20 -1.36
CA PRO A 169 7.07 -4.80 -1.53
C PRO A 169 7.63 -4.17 -2.81
N ILE A 170 8.91 -4.37 -3.11
CA ILE A 170 9.56 -3.86 -4.32
C ILE A 170 8.86 -4.43 -5.56
N PHE A 171 8.60 -5.75 -5.56
CA PHE A 171 7.85 -6.39 -6.64
C PHE A 171 6.52 -5.68 -6.91
N PHE A 172 5.71 -5.46 -5.88
CA PHE A 172 4.42 -4.81 -6.04
C PHE A 172 4.54 -3.35 -6.50
N ASP A 173 5.41 -2.57 -5.86
CA ASP A 173 5.57 -1.15 -6.18
C ASP A 173 6.04 -0.97 -7.63
N THR A 174 6.95 -1.82 -8.13
CA THR A 174 7.37 -1.84 -9.54
C THR A 174 6.20 -1.91 -10.52
N PHE A 175 5.15 -2.68 -10.21
CA PHE A 175 4.02 -2.89 -11.12
C PHE A 175 2.90 -1.86 -10.97
N PHE A 176 2.73 -1.20 -9.81
CA PHE A 176 1.57 -0.32 -9.64
C PHE A 176 1.72 0.88 -8.71
N ASN A 177 2.80 1.01 -7.93
CA ASN A 177 3.01 2.19 -7.09
C ASN A 177 4.26 2.94 -7.54
N LEU A 178 4.08 4.02 -8.29
CA LEU A 178 5.19 4.76 -8.89
C LEU A 178 6.04 5.49 -7.84
N GLU A 179 5.41 6.11 -6.85
CA GLU A 179 6.13 6.87 -5.82
C GLU A 179 7.05 5.96 -5.01
N LYS A 180 6.50 4.88 -4.43
CA LYS A 180 7.28 3.92 -3.64
C LYS A 180 8.31 3.19 -4.50
N TYR A 181 8.03 2.94 -5.78
CA TYR A 181 9.02 2.40 -6.71
C TYR A 181 10.24 3.33 -6.85
N LEU A 182 10.01 4.64 -7.06
CA LEU A 182 11.09 5.61 -7.17
C LEU A 182 11.89 5.77 -5.87
N ASP A 183 11.23 5.62 -4.73
CA ASP A 183 11.91 5.60 -3.43
C ASP A 183 12.83 4.39 -3.29
N HIS A 184 12.39 3.19 -3.71
CA HIS A 184 13.25 1.99 -3.69
C HIS A 184 14.49 2.15 -4.58
N GLU A 185 14.35 2.75 -5.75
CA GLU A 185 15.47 2.99 -6.69
C GLU A 185 16.50 3.98 -6.12
N GLN A 186 16.07 4.93 -5.30
CA GLN A 186 16.95 5.93 -4.67
C GLN A 186 17.54 5.46 -3.34
N ARG A 187 16.97 4.43 -2.72
CA ARG A 187 17.35 3.99 -1.37
C ARG A 187 18.71 3.30 -1.37
N ASP A 188 19.61 3.75 -0.50
CA ASP A 188 20.90 3.10 -0.32
C ASP A 188 20.71 1.68 0.27
N PRO A 189 21.26 0.62 -0.37
CA PRO A 189 21.19 -0.77 0.14
C PRO A 189 21.72 -0.94 1.58
N PHE A 190 22.52 0.00 2.08
CA PHE A 190 23.11 -0.01 3.43
C PHE A 190 22.34 0.86 4.44
N ALA A 191 21.34 1.63 4.02
CA ALA A 191 20.56 2.51 4.91
C ALA A 191 19.49 1.76 5.72
N SER A 192 19.29 0.47 5.48
CA SER A 192 18.29 -0.36 6.18
C SER A 192 18.74 -0.77 7.58
N GLN A 193 18.99 0.19 8.48
CA GLN A 193 18.93 -0.13 9.91
C GLN A 193 17.47 -0.34 10.27
N ARG A 194 17.10 -1.59 10.51
CA ARG A 194 15.76 -1.95 11.01
C ARG A 194 15.62 -1.38 12.40
N GLU A 195 14.73 -0.41 12.56
CA GLU A 195 14.38 0.11 13.86
C GLU A 195 13.69 -0.98 14.68
N LEU A 196 14.09 -1.07 15.94
CA LEU A 196 13.54 -2.02 16.89
C LEU A 196 12.69 -1.26 17.89
N ASP A 197 11.57 -1.86 18.29
CA ASP A 197 10.75 -1.38 19.40
C ASP A 197 11.47 -1.57 20.75
N GLU A 198 10.84 -1.12 21.85
CA GLU A 198 11.39 -1.23 23.21
C GLU A 198 11.64 -2.70 23.64
N ASP A 199 10.92 -3.65 23.03
CA ASP A 199 11.03 -5.09 23.27
C ASP A 199 12.05 -5.78 22.33
N GLY A 200 12.66 -5.04 21.41
CA GLY A 200 13.65 -5.54 20.45
C GLY A 200 13.08 -6.22 19.21
N ASN A 201 11.78 -6.04 18.92
CA ASN A 201 11.15 -6.52 17.69
C ASN A 201 11.28 -5.47 16.57
N GLU A 202 11.33 -5.94 15.32
CA GLU A 202 11.31 -5.04 14.15
C GLU A 202 9.95 -4.33 14.06
N ILE A 203 10.00 -2.99 14.03
CA ILE A 203 8.81 -2.16 13.83
C ILE A 203 8.25 -2.42 12.43
N SER A 204 6.94 -2.66 12.32
CA SER A 204 6.30 -2.91 11.03
C SER A 204 6.29 -1.65 10.15
N ASP A 205 6.19 -1.82 8.83
CA ASP A 205 6.11 -0.68 7.91
C ASP A 205 4.85 0.17 8.21
N TRP A 206 3.75 -0.47 8.62
CA TRP A 206 2.53 0.20 9.08
C TRP A 206 2.74 1.03 10.34
N ASP A 207 3.36 0.45 11.38
CA ASP A 207 3.55 1.15 12.66
C ASP A 207 4.45 2.38 12.48
N ARG A 208 5.50 2.28 11.64
CA ARG A 208 6.35 3.42 11.29
C ARG A 208 5.54 4.50 10.56
N PHE A 209 4.82 4.11 9.50
CA PHE A 209 4.00 5.05 8.73
C PHE A 209 2.98 5.76 9.61
N ALA A 210 2.26 5.04 10.45
CA ALA A 210 1.24 5.61 11.31
C ALA A 210 1.82 6.57 12.35
N ALA A 211 3.00 6.27 12.92
CA ALA A 211 3.68 7.18 13.83
C ALA A 211 4.11 8.48 13.12
N ASP A 212 4.77 8.36 11.97
CA ASP A 212 5.27 9.51 11.19
C ASP A 212 4.10 10.42 10.74
N GLU A 213 3.02 9.83 10.19
CA GLU A 213 1.84 10.57 9.75
C GLU A 213 1.08 11.22 10.92
N TYR A 214 0.99 10.53 12.06
CA TYR A 214 0.33 11.11 13.23
C TYR A 214 1.09 12.34 13.74
N GLU A 215 2.43 12.29 13.79
CA GLU A 215 3.24 13.46 14.16
C GLU A 215 3.02 14.64 13.21
N LEU A 216 2.94 14.38 11.89
CA LEU A 216 2.67 15.42 10.89
C LEU A 216 1.28 16.05 11.09
N LEU A 217 0.24 15.23 11.23
CA LEU A 217 -1.13 15.70 11.42
C LEU A 217 -1.28 16.58 12.68
N VAL A 218 -0.68 16.15 13.79
CA VAL A 218 -0.69 16.92 15.05
C VAL A 218 0.06 18.25 14.90
N ALA A 219 1.18 18.26 14.17
CA ALA A 219 1.95 19.48 13.90
C ALA A 219 1.18 20.48 13.02
N GLU A 220 0.44 19.99 12.02
CA GLU A 220 -0.40 20.82 11.14
C GLU A 220 -1.60 21.43 11.88
N GLU A 221 -2.28 20.66 12.72
CA GLU A 221 -3.35 21.15 13.59
C GLU A 221 -2.85 22.26 14.54
N GLY A 222 -1.69 22.04 15.18
CA GLY A 222 -1.07 23.04 16.04
C GLY A 222 -0.72 24.34 15.31
N ASN A 223 -0.31 24.26 14.04
CA ASN A 223 -0.05 25.43 13.22
C ASN A 223 -1.33 26.17 12.80
N ASN A 224 -2.38 25.44 12.41
CA ASN A 224 -3.67 26.01 12.04
C ASN A 224 -4.32 26.74 13.22
N GLU A 225 -4.30 26.15 14.42
CA GLU A 225 -4.79 26.82 15.64
C GLU A 225 -4.04 28.11 15.97
N ASN A 226 -2.72 28.14 15.73
CA ASN A 226 -1.92 29.34 15.95
C ASN A 226 -2.20 30.44 14.92
N MET A 227 -2.54 30.05 13.68
CA MET A 227 -2.90 30.99 12.61
C MET A 227 -4.30 31.59 12.83
N GLU A 228 -5.26 30.83 13.37
CA GLU A 228 -6.60 31.33 13.71
C GLU A 228 -6.60 32.29 14.92
N ARG A 229 -5.55 32.26 15.75
CA ARG A 229 -5.40 33.14 16.93
C ARG A 229 -4.68 34.46 16.64
N LEU A 230 -4.24 34.70 15.41
CA LEU A 230 -3.57 35.93 14.93
C LEU A 230 -4.55 36.82 14.17
#